data_AF-A0A7J7IRF7-F1
#
_entry.id   AF-A0A7J7IRF7-F1
#
_cell.length_a   1.000
_cell.length_b   1.000
_cell.length_c   1.000
_cell.angle_alpha   90.00
_cell.angle_beta   90.00
_cell.angle_gamma   90.00
#
_symmetry.space_group_name_H-M   'P 1'
#
loop_
_entity.id
_entity.type
_entity.pdbx_description
1 polymer ?
#
loop_
_entity_poly.entity_id
_entity_poly.type
_entity_poly.pdbx_seq_one_letter_code
_entity_poly.pdbx_strand_id
1 'polypeptide(L)' 'MVPVSDQQVQILKKLEEDYPMLDFWTEPAKNRNVDVNVPPGVSDYFRNVLANAGLRSEVIHQDLQK' A
#
# COMPACT_ATOMS: atom_id res chain seq x y z
N MET A 1 2.74 -6.20 -0.30
CA MET A 1 1.59 -6.58 -1.19
C MET A 1 2.06 -6.72 -2.64
N VAL A 2 1.33 -7.37 -3.55
CA VAL A 2 1.72 -7.52 -4.97
C VAL A 2 0.57 -7.14 -5.90
N PRO A 3 0.66 -6.04 -6.69
CA PRO A 3 -0.32 -5.72 -7.72
C PRO A 3 -0.11 -6.60 -8.96
N VAL A 4 -1.18 -7.22 -9.46
CA VAL A 4 -1.14 -8.15 -10.62
C VAL A 4 -1.71 -7.53 -11.90
N SER A 5 -2.34 -6.35 -11.80
CA SER A 5 -2.92 -5.62 -12.93
C SER A 5 -2.42 -4.18 -12.99
N ASP A 6 -2.48 -3.58 -14.17
CA ASP A 6 -2.09 -2.17 -14.36
C ASP A 6 -3.04 -1.24 -13.59
N GLN A 7 -4.31 -1.62 -13.45
CA GLN A 7 -5.27 -0.90 -12.61
C GLN A 7 -4.84 -0.88 -11.14
N GLN A 8 -4.35 -1.99 -10.60
CA GLN A 8 -3.88 -2.03 -9.22
C GLN A 8 -2.63 -1.16 -9.02
N VAL A 9 -1.73 -1.13 -10.00
CA VAL A 9 -0.57 -0.22 -9.97
C VAL A 9 -1.02 1.24 -9.93
N GLN A 10 -1.99 1.62 -10.77
CA GLN A 10 -2.52 2.99 -10.80
C GLN A 10 -3.20 3.38 -9.48
N ILE A 11 -3.94 2.46 -8.85
CA ILE A 11 -4.54 2.69 -7.53
C ILE A 11 -3.46 2.98 -6.48
N LEU A 12 -2.36 2.20 -6.48
CA LEU A 12 -1.27 2.39 -5.55
C LEU A 12 -0.51 3.71 -5.78
N LYS A 13 -0.25 4.07 -7.04
CA LYS A 13 0.35 5.38 -7.38
C LYS A 13 -0.54 6.53 -6.95
N LYS A 14 -1.84 6.42 -7.18
CA LYS A 14 -2.80 7.43 -6.72
C LYS A 14 -2.85 7.53 -5.20
N LEU A 15 -2.75 6.42 -4.47
CA LEU A 15 -2.66 6.44 -3.00
C LEU A 15 -1.40 7.16 -2.51
N GLU A 16 -0.26 6.95 -3.16
CA GLU A 16 0.99 7.65 -2.87
C GLU A 16 0.87 9.16 -3.08
N GLU A 17 0.18 9.60 -4.14
CA GLU A 17 -0.08 11.02 -4.44
C GLU A 17 -1.11 11.65 -3.50
N ASP A 18 -2.24 10.98 -3.25
CA ASP A 18 -3.37 11.52 -2.50
C ASP A 18 -3.12 11.53 -0.97
N TYR A 19 -2.21 10.68 -0.47
CA TYR A 19 -1.96 10.49 0.95
C TYR A 19 -0.46 10.58 1.30
N PRO A 20 0.08 11.80 1.48
CA PRO A 20 1.51 12.02 1.75
C PRO A 20 2.07 11.38 3.02
N MET A 21 1.19 10.91 3.91
CA MET A 21 1.56 10.19 5.14
C MET A 21 1.79 8.70 4.94
N LEU A 22 1.42 8.16 3.77
CA LEU A 22 1.80 6.81 3.36
C LEU A 22 3.24 6.87 2.84
N ASP A 23 4.10 6.02 3.37
CA ASP A 23 5.51 5.97 2.99
C ASP A 23 5.75 4.68 2.22
N PHE A 24 5.79 4.79 0.89
CA PHE A 24 6.04 3.68 -0.03
C PHE A 24 7.54 3.41 -0.11
N TRP A 25 7.99 2.34 0.53
CA TRP A 25 9.41 1.93 0.50
C TRP A 25 9.80 1.29 -0.81
N THR A 26 8.82 0.81 -1.57
CA THR A 26 9.02 0.26 -2.90
C THR A 26 8.06 0.93 -3.87
N GLU A 27 8.58 1.37 -5.01
CA GLU A 27 7.77 1.96 -6.06
C GLU A 27 6.71 0.93 -6.56
N PRO A 28 5.42 1.32 -6.67
CA PRO A 28 4.38 0.46 -7.19
C PRO A 28 4.65 0.00 -8.64
N ALA A 29 4.81 -1.31 -8.81
CA ALA A 29 5.02 -1.93 -10.11
C ALA A 29 4.34 -3.30 -10.21
N LYS A 30 3.84 -3.64 -11.40
CA LYS A 30 3.11 -4.89 -11.66
C LYS A 30 3.99 -6.11 -11.37
N ASN A 31 3.42 -7.10 -10.70
CA ASN A 31 4.06 -8.34 -10.28
C ASN A 31 5.32 -8.14 -9.40
N ARG A 32 5.43 -7.00 -8.71
CA ARG A 32 6.51 -6.73 -7.75
C ARG A 32 5.94 -6.50 -6.36
N ASN A 33 6.69 -6.89 -5.33
CA ASN A 33 6.34 -6.52 -3.96
C ASN A 33 6.38 -5.00 -3.82
N VAL A 34 5.34 -4.50 -3.13
CA VAL A 34 5.20 -3.13 -2.69
C VAL A 34 5.08 -3.15 -1.18
N ASP A 35 6.03 -2.50 -0.52
CA ASP A 35 6.05 -2.31 0.92
C ASP A 35 5.71 -0.86 1.23
N VAL A 36 4.78 -0.67 2.17
CA VAL A 36 4.25 0.64 2.55
C VAL A 36 4.16 0.71 4.06
N ASN A 37 4.75 1.75 4.64
CA ASN A 37 4.52 2.12 6.02
C ASN A 37 3.24 2.95 6.10
N VAL A 38 2.29 2.46 6.91
CA VAL A 38 0.94 3.01 7.02
C VAL A 38 0.70 3.47 8.45
N PRO A 39 0.51 4.79 8.68
CA PRO A 39 0.22 5.29 10.02
C PRO A 39 -1.06 4.69 10.60
N PRO A 40 -1.13 4.45 11.93
CA PRO A 40 -2.29 3.82 12.56
C PRO A 40 -3.63 4.49 12.23
N GLY A 41 -3.67 5.82 12.20
CA GLY A 41 -4.88 6.61 11.96
C GLY A 41 -5.51 6.46 10.57
N VAL A 42 -4.79 5.88 9.59
CA VAL A 42 -5.30 5.67 8.23
C VAL A 42 -5.27 4.20 7.80
N SER A 43 -4.88 3.31 8.71
CA SER A 43 -4.68 1.89 8.42
C SER A 43 -5.97 1.18 7.97
N ASP A 44 -7.12 1.49 8.58
CA ASP A 44 -8.40 0.89 8.20
C ASP A 44 -8.88 1.38 6.84
N TYR A 45 -8.74 2.67 6.56
CA TYR A 45 -9.05 3.23 5.25
C TYR A 45 -8.18 2.59 4.17
N PHE A 46 -6.87 2.51 4.39
CA PHE A 46 -5.94 1.89 3.46
C PHE A 46 -6.30 0.42 3.20
N ARG A 47 -6.58 -0.36 4.26
CA ARG A 47 -7.04 -1.76 4.13
C ARG A 47 -8.31 -1.87 3.28
N ASN A 48 -9.28 -0.97 3.46
CA ASN A 48 -10.51 -0.96 2.68
C ASN A 48 -10.26 -0.66 1.20
N VAL A 49 -9.39 0.30 0.88
CA VAL A 49 -9.02 0.60 -0.51
C VAL A 49 -8.38 -0.61 -1.17
N LEU A 50 -7.44 -1.27 -0.48
CA LEU A 50 -6.79 -2.48 -0.99
C LEU A 50 -7.80 -3.62 -1.23
N ALA A 51 -8.69 -3.87 -0.26
CA ALA A 51 -9.72 -4.91 -0.38
C ALA A 51 -10.65 -4.66 -1.57
N ASN A 52 -11.12 -3.41 -1.75
CA ASN A 52 -11.98 -3.01 -2.86
C ASN A 52 -11.26 -3.10 -4.22
N ALA A 53 -9.94 -2.92 -4.24
CA ALA A 53 -9.10 -3.07 -5.41
C ALA A 53 -8.70 -4.53 -5.71
N GLY A 54 -9.13 -5.49 -4.87
CA GLY A 54 -8.71 -6.89 -4.95
C GLY A 54 -7.21 -7.10 -4.66
N LEU A 55 -6.58 -6.15 -3.96
CA LEU A 55 -5.20 -6.21 -3.51
C LEU A 55 -5.14 -6.92 -2.16
N ARG A 56 -4.53 -8.10 -2.13
CA ARG A 56 -4.20 -8.77 -0.87
C ARG A 56 -2.92 -8.15 -0.31
N SER A 57 -2.99 -7.69 0.93
CA SER A 57 -1.83 -7.26 1.70
C SER A 57 -1.64 -8.16 2.90
N GLU A 58 -0.38 -8.33 3.27
CA GLU A 58 0.02 -8.92 4.54
C GLU A 58 0.48 -7.75 5.42
N VAL A 59 -0.03 -7.70 6.65
CA VAL A 59 0.40 -6.70 7.64
C VAL A 59 1.68 -7.22 8.28
N ILE A 60 2.80 -6.58 7.95
CA ILE A 60 4.07 -6.82 8.61
C ILE A 60 4.22 -5.72 9.64
N HIS A 61 4.08 -6.05 10.93
CA HIS A 61 4.45 -5.12 12.00
C HIS A 61 5.97 -5.01 12.00
N GLN A 62 6.50 -3.92 11.43
CA GLN A 62 7.86 -3.51 11.70
C GLN A 62 7.84 -2.62 12.94
N ASP A 63 8.39 -3.12 14.03
CA ASP A 63 8.79 -2.29 15.16
C ASP A 63 9.87 -1.32 14.64
N LEU A 64 9.43 -0.17 14.12
CA LEU A 64 10.32 0.86 13.58
C LEU A 64 10.94 1.75 14.69
N GLN A 65 10.70 1.42 15.96
CA GLN A 65 11.34 2.06 17.10
C GLN A 65 12.56 1.25 17.58
N LYS A 66 13.75 1.84 17.45
CA LYS A 66 14.88 1.61 18.35
C LYS A 66 15.01 2.79 19.30
#